data_AF-A0A7K3Y1Y0-F1
#
_entry.id   AF-A0A7K3Y1Y0-F1
#
_cell.length_a   1.000
_cell.length_b   1.000
_cell.length_c   1.000
_cell.angle_alpha   90.00
_cell.angle_beta   90.00
_cell.angle_gamma   90.00
#
_symmetry.space_group_name_H-M   'P 1'
#
loop_
_entity.id
_entity.type
_entity.pdbx_description
1 polymer ?
#
loop_
_entity_poly.entity_id
_entity_poly.type
_entity_poly.pdbx_seq_one_letter_code
_entity_poly.pdbx_strand_id
1 'polypeptide(L)'
;IGAVNTVVRCGDRMYGYNTDWLGVRTPLLHRQGARAVVLGAGGAAAAAAYALLSLDMDVRVLARRPDAARGLGERFGCRWGGLETFRGADTDVVVDATPVGMEPDTRSLLEPGDLEPGTTVFDLVYTPPETPLIRAAKEAGCETIPGTEMFVHQAVAQFRFLTGIAVTPALVREMLV
;
A
#
# COMPACT_ATOMS: atom_id res chain seq x y z
N ILE A 1 13.73 0.88 -0.33
CA ILE A 1 12.79 1.07 0.81
C ILE A 1 13.47 1.68 2.03
N GLY A 2 14.63 1.20 2.49
CA GLY A 2 15.37 1.77 3.64
C GLY A 2 14.69 1.57 4.99
N ALA A 3 13.91 0.50 5.10
CA ALA A 3 13.35 -0.03 6.32
C ALA A 3 13.46 -1.55 6.25
N VAL A 4 13.56 -2.22 7.40
CA VAL A 4 13.61 -3.67 7.54
C VAL A 4 12.49 -4.07 8.49
N ASN A 5 11.64 -5.02 8.07
CA ASN A 5 10.55 -5.57 8.90
C ASN A 5 10.75 -7.06 9.20
N THR A 6 11.74 -7.71 8.57
CA THR A 6 12.00 -9.15 8.68
C THR A 6 13.50 -9.38 8.75
N VAL A 7 13.97 -10.12 9.75
CA VAL A 7 15.40 -10.46 9.91
C VAL A 7 15.54 -11.97 9.96
N VAL A 8 16.40 -12.53 9.10
CA VAL A 8 16.71 -13.96 9.07
C VAL A 8 18.15 -14.17 9.51
N ARG A 9 18.37 -15.06 10.48
CA ARG A 9 19.71 -15.47 10.91
C ARG A 9 20.11 -16.75 10.18
N CYS A 10 21.24 -16.73 9.48
CA CYS A 10 21.85 -17.91 8.89
C CYS A 10 23.28 -18.05 9.43
N GLY A 11 23.47 -18.99 10.36
CA GLY A 11 24.71 -19.10 11.14
C GLY A 11 24.98 -17.81 11.92
N ASP A 12 26.12 -17.18 11.65
CA ASP A 12 26.55 -15.94 12.31
C ASP A 12 26.19 -14.67 11.53
N ARG A 13 25.51 -14.80 10.38
CA ARG A 13 25.06 -13.66 9.58
C ARG A 13 23.58 -13.38 9.79
N MET A 14 23.22 -12.11 9.76
CA MET A 14 21.83 -11.64 9.75
C MET A 14 21.53 -10.96 8.42
N TYR A 15 20.37 -11.30 7.84
CA TYR A 15 19.88 -10.73 6.58
C TYR A 15 18.59 -9.97 6.87
N GLY A 16 18.56 -8.69 6.52
CA GLY A 16 17.38 -7.84 6.66
C GLY A 16 16.58 -7.77 5.37
N TYR A 17 15.28 -8.00 5.47
CA TYR A 17 14.31 -7.88 4.39
C TYR A 17 13.20 -6.90 4.78
N ASN A 18 12.53 -6.37 3.77
CA ASN A 18 11.23 -5.74 3.92
C ASN A 18 10.23 -6.58 3.12
N THR A 19 9.17 -7.08 3.76
CA THR A 19 8.11 -7.86 3.10
C THR A 19 6.84 -7.05 2.87
N ASP A 20 6.73 -5.84 3.44
CA ASP A 20 5.58 -4.95 3.24
C ASP A 20 5.35 -4.65 1.76
N TRP A 21 6.42 -4.42 0.99
CA TRP A 21 6.29 -4.16 -0.45
C TRP A 21 5.76 -5.39 -1.22
N LEU A 22 6.02 -6.62 -0.75
CA LEU A 22 5.41 -7.83 -1.33
C LEU A 22 3.92 -7.89 -0.96
N GLY A 23 3.59 -7.44 0.26
CA GLY A 23 2.23 -7.23 0.74
C GLY A 23 1.42 -6.31 -0.17
N VAL A 24 2.01 -5.19 -0.59
CA VAL A 24 1.36 -4.23 -1.51
C VAL A 24 1.38 -4.73 -2.96
N ARG A 25 2.50 -5.29 -3.41
CA ARG A 25 2.70 -5.68 -4.81
C ARG A 25 1.75 -6.79 -5.24
N THR A 26 1.59 -7.82 -4.42
CA THR A 26 0.93 -9.07 -4.84
C THR A 26 -0.54 -8.86 -5.19
N PRO A 27 -1.36 -8.13 -4.40
CA PRO A 27 -2.73 -7.80 -4.77
C PRO A 27 -2.86 -6.98 -6.05
N LEU A 28 -1.83 -6.18 -6.39
CA LEU A 28 -1.85 -5.24 -7.51
C LEU A 28 -1.20 -5.74 -8.80
N LEU A 29 -0.78 -7.01 -8.88
CA LEU A 29 -0.14 -7.59 -10.08
C LEU A 29 -0.96 -7.38 -11.36
N HIS A 30 -2.29 -7.42 -11.25
CA HIS A 30 -3.21 -7.28 -12.37
C HIS A 30 -3.36 -5.84 -12.90
N ARG A 31 -2.74 -4.84 -12.22
CA ARG A 31 -2.75 -3.41 -12.60
C ARG A 31 -1.39 -2.93 -13.11
N GLN A 32 -0.49 -3.83 -13.54
CA GLN A 32 0.84 -3.47 -14.05
C GLN A 32 0.76 -2.37 -15.13
N GLY A 33 1.65 -1.38 -15.07
CA GLY A 33 1.70 -0.26 -16.02
C GLY A 33 0.65 0.84 -15.80
N ALA A 34 -0.20 0.73 -14.78
CA ALA A 34 -1.23 1.73 -14.49
C ALA A 34 -0.68 3.04 -13.87
N ARG A 35 -1.51 4.09 -13.84
CA ARG A 35 -1.20 5.33 -13.10
C ARG A 35 -1.60 5.17 -11.64
N ALA A 36 -0.62 5.31 -10.74
CA ALA A 36 -0.82 5.04 -9.33
C ALA A 36 -0.53 6.27 -8.45
N VAL A 37 -1.39 6.50 -7.46
CA VAL A 37 -1.17 7.51 -6.42
C VAL A 37 -0.96 6.81 -5.08
N VAL A 38 0.11 7.17 -4.37
CA VAL A 38 0.31 6.81 -2.97
C VAL A 38 -0.06 8.00 -2.10
N LEU A 39 -1.00 7.81 -1.17
CA LEU A 39 -1.32 8.81 -0.14
C LEU A 39 -0.48 8.54 1.10
N GLY A 40 0.28 9.54 1.54
CA GLY A 40 1.23 9.44 2.64
C GLY A 40 2.69 9.41 2.19
N ALA A 41 3.59 9.58 3.17
CA ALA A 41 5.04 9.65 2.93
C ALA A 41 5.85 8.94 4.03
N GLY A 42 5.22 8.04 4.79
CA GLY A 42 5.86 7.26 5.84
C GLY A 42 6.54 5.98 5.34
N GLY A 43 6.88 5.08 6.27
CA GLY A 43 7.51 3.79 5.94
C GLY A 43 6.64 2.90 5.04
N ALA A 44 5.34 2.80 5.34
CA ALA A 44 4.38 2.07 4.50
C ALA A 44 4.27 2.68 3.10
N ALA A 45 4.26 4.01 2.99
CA ALA A 45 4.28 4.71 1.69
C ALA A 45 5.57 4.40 0.91
N ALA A 46 6.72 4.27 1.58
CA ALA A 46 7.97 3.87 0.94
C ALA A 46 7.95 2.42 0.42
N ALA A 47 7.30 1.51 1.14
CA ALA A 47 7.09 0.14 0.67
C ALA A 47 6.10 0.11 -0.51
N ALA A 48 5.00 0.87 -0.44
CA ALA A 48 4.01 1.00 -1.50
C ALA A 48 4.62 1.60 -2.78
N ALA A 49 5.31 2.74 -2.69
CA ALA A 49 5.97 3.36 -3.85
C ALA A 49 6.95 2.39 -4.53
N TYR A 50 7.76 1.66 -3.75
CA TYR A 50 8.64 0.63 -4.30
C TYR A 50 7.88 -0.52 -4.97
N ALA A 51 6.80 -1.00 -4.35
CA ALA A 51 5.96 -2.05 -4.90
C ALA A 51 5.34 -1.64 -6.26
N LEU A 52 4.77 -0.45 -6.33
CA LEU A 52 4.12 0.08 -7.54
C LEU A 52 5.13 0.32 -8.67
N LEU A 53 6.30 0.88 -8.35
CA LEU A 53 7.39 1.04 -9.34
C LEU A 53 7.90 -0.31 -9.86
N SER A 54 7.91 -1.35 -9.02
CA SER A 54 8.26 -2.71 -9.46
C SER A 54 7.21 -3.36 -10.37
N LEU A 55 6.05 -2.72 -10.53
CA LEU A 55 4.97 -3.07 -11.46
C LEU A 55 4.92 -2.10 -12.65
N ASP A 56 6.01 -1.40 -12.94
CA ASP A 56 6.13 -0.47 -14.06
C ASP A 56 5.05 0.64 -14.07
N MET A 57 4.47 0.96 -12.91
CA MET A 57 3.42 1.97 -12.79
C MET A 57 4.00 3.39 -12.84
N ASP A 58 3.20 4.33 -13.35
CA ASP A 58 3.47 5.76 -13.24
C ASP A 58 3.03 6.25 -11.85
N VAL A 59 4.00 6.35 -10.93
CA VAL A 59 3.73 6.62 -9.51
C VAL A 59 3.79 8.12 -9.19
N ARG A 60 2.81 8.58 -8.41
CA ARG A 60 2.81 9.88 -7.75
C ARG A 60 2.58 9.74 -6.25
N VAL A 61 3.46 10.34 -5.44
CA VAL A 61 3.34 10.36 -3.97
C VAL A 61 2.70 11.67 -3.53
N LEU A 62 1.58 11.62 -2.83
CA LEU A 62 0.88 12.79 -2.31
C LEU A 62 0.83 12.72 -0.78
N ALA A 63 1.08 13.84 -0.10
CA ALA A 63 0.96 13.88 1.35
C ALA A 63 0.42 15.23 1.83
N ARG A 64 -0.16 15.26 3.04
CA ARG A 64 -0.62 16.51 3.68
C ARG A 64 0.49 17.57 3.77
N ARG A 65 1.75 17.15 3.92
CA ARG A 65 2.92 18.03 3.88
C ARG A 65 3.71 17.73 2.60
N PRO A 66 3.71 18.63 1.60
CA PRO A 66 4.40 18.39 0.32
C PRO A 66 5.88 18.02 0.47
N ASP A 67 6.60 18.63 1.44
CA ASP A 67 8.01 18.31 1.68
C ASP A 67 8.24 16.85 2.11
N ALA A 68 7.29 16.23 2.81
CA ALA A 68 7.38 14.82 3.15
C ALA A 68 7.24 13.94 1.90
N ALA A 69 6.29 14.27 1.01
CA ALA A 69 6.14 13.59 -0.27
C ALA A 69 7.36 13.79 -1.17
N ARG A 70 7.96 14.99 -1.17
CA ARG A 70 9.18 15.31 -1.92
C ARG A 70 10.32 14.38 -1.58
N GLY A 71 10.61 14.17 -0.29
CA GLY A 71 11.70 13.28 0.12
C GLY A 71 11.53 11.85 -0.38
N LEU A 72 10.28 11.36 -0.45
CA LEU A 72 9.99 10.04 -1.01
C LEU A 72 10.05 10.02 -2.54
N GLY A 73 9.49 11.05 -3.17
CA GLY A 73 9.47 11.24 -4.62
C GLY A 73 10.85 11.32 -5.22
N GLU A 74 11.71 12.20 -4.70
CA GLU A 74 13.11 12.34 -5.16
C GLU A 74 13.89 11.04 -4.95
N ARG A 75 13.68 10.36 -3.82
CA ARG A 75 14.38 9.11 -3.49
C ARG A 75 14.07 7.97 -4.45
N PHE A 76 12.83 7.88 -4.92
CA PHE A 76 12.38 6.82 -5.81
C PHE A 76 12.26 7.26 -7.28
N GLY A 77 12.54 8.53 -7.59
CA GLY A 77 12.43 9.09 -8.94
C GLY A 77 10.99 9.20 -9.44
N CYS A 78 10.02 9.43 -8.55
CA CYS A 78 8.60 9.53 -8.89
C CYS A 78 8.03 10.93 -8.63
N ARG A 79 6.87 11.22 -9.22
CA ARG A 79 6.20 12.51 -9.06
C ARG A 79 5.74 12.68 -7.61
N TRP A 80 5.68 13.92 -7.14
CA TRP A 80 5.24 14.20 -5.77
C TRP A 80 4.45 15.51 -5.68
N GLY A 81 3.66 15.66 -4.63
CA GLY A 81 2.86 16.86 -4.41
C GLY A 81 2.12 16.87 -3.08
N GLY A 82 1.34 17.92 -2.84
CA GLY A 82 0.40 17.97 -1.74
C GLY A 82 -0.86 17.16 -2.03
N LEU A 83 -1.55 16.72 -0.97
CA LEU A 83 -2.78 15.93 -1.07
C LEU A 83 -3.86 16.64 -1.91
N GLU A 84 -3.94 17.97 -1.84
CA GLU A 84 -4.85 18.82 -2.60
C GLU A 84 -4.67 18.76 -4.13
N THR A 85 -3.56 18.18 -4.59
CA THR A 85 -3.26 17.97 -6.01
C THR A 85 -3.79 16.63 -6.55
N PHE A 86 -4.44 15.83 -5.71
CA PHE A 86 -5.08 14.58 -6.11
C PHE A 86 -6.16 14.82 -7.18
N ARG A 87 -6.20 13.96 -8.20
CA ARG A 87 -7.18 14.03 -9.30
C ARG A 87 -7.58 12.60 -9.68
N GLY A 88 -8.84 12.24 -9.47
CA GLY A 88 -9.39 10.92 -9.80
C GLY A 88 -9.25 10.57 -11.28
N ALA A 89 -9.58 11.50 -12.17
CA ALA A 89 -9.52 11.33 -13.63
C ALA A 89 -8.17 10.82 -14.17
N ASP A 90 -7.08 11.10 -13.46
CA ASP A 90 -5.71 10.70 -13.86
C ASP A 90 -5.14 9.55 -13.03
N THR A 91 -5.99 8.81 -12.31
CA THR A 91 -5.56 7.80 -11.34
C THR A 91 -6.31 6.50 -11.56
N ASP A 92 -5.57 5.42 -11.80
CA ASP A 92 -6.14 4.08 -11.98
C ASP A 92 -6.03 3.24 -10.69
N VAL A 93 -5.02 3.54 -9.85
CA VAL A 93 -4.77 2.88 -8.56
C VAL A 93 -4.50 3.93 -7.48
N VAL A 94 -5.18 3.84 -6.35
CA VAL A 94 -4.89 4.63 -5.14
C VAL A 94 -4.41 3.67 -4.05
N VAL A 95 -3.27 3.95 -3.44
CA VAL A 95 -2.80 3.25 -2.23
C VAL A 95 -2.78 4.25 -1.08
N ASP A 96 -3.67 4.09 -0.10
CA ASP A 96 -3.62 4.89 1.13
C ASP A 96 -2.66 4.24 2.13
N ALA A 97 -1.55 4.93 2.37
CA ALA A 97 -0.51 4.53 3.33
C ALA A 97 -0.41 5.53 4.50
N THR A 98 -1.51 6.25 4.78
CA THR A 98 -1.66 7.09 5.96
C THR A 98 -2.30 6.32 7.12
N PRO A 99 -2.26 6.84 8.36
CA PRO A 99 -3.01 6.27 9.47
C PRO A 99 -4.47 6.76 9.54
N VAL A 100 -4.97 7.49 8.53
CA VAL A 100 -6.36 7.99 8.51
C VAL A 100 -7.30 6.83 8.15
N GLY A 101 -8.49 6.79 8.76
CA GLY A 101 -9.44 5.69 8.60
C GLY A 101 -9.47 4.73 9.79
N MET A 102 -8.59 4.91 10.78
CA MET A 102 -8.59 4.20 12.05
C MET A 102 -8.50 5.17 13.24
N GLU A 103 -8.87 4.69 14.43
CA GLU A 103 -8.78 5.49 15.66
C GLU A 103 -7.37 6.09 15.85
N PRO A 104 -7.26 7.39 16.19
CA PRO A 104 -8.34 8.32 16.54
C PRO A 104 -8.93 9.11 15.35
N ASP A 105 -8.40 8.96 14.13
CA ASP A 105 -8.81 9.74 12.95
C ASP A 105 -9.60 8.88 11.96
N THR A 106 -10.90 8.72 12.24
CA THR A 106 -11.83 7.87 11.47
C THR A 106 -12.49 8.60 10.29
N ARG A 107 -11.82 9.61 9.73
CA ARG A 107 -12.27 10.31 8.51
C ARG A 107 -11.87 9.53 7.26
N SER A 108 -12.42 9.93 6.11
CA SER A 108 -11.89 9.54 4.80
C SER A 108 -10.93 10.62 4.29
N LEU A 109 -9.91 10.21 3.53
CA LEU A 109 -9.07 11.15 2.79
C LEU A 109 -9.67 11.58 1.45
N LEU A 110 -10.51 10.73 0.88
CA LEU A 110 -11.17 10.92 -0.41
C LEU A 110 -12.66 10.62 -0.26
N GLU A 111 -13.49 11.44 -0.88
CA GLU A 111 -14.93 11.23 -0.94
C GLU A 111 -15.29 10.44 -2.23
N PRO A 112 -16.50 9.85 -2.33
CA PRO A 112 -16.89 9.11 -3.53
C PRO A 112 -16.73 9.91 -4.83
N GLY A 113 -16.99 11.22 -4.78
CA GLY A 113 -16.87 12.12 -5.94
C GLY A 113 -15.44 12.45 -6.35
N ASP A 114 -14.44 12.12 -5.53
CA ASP A 114 -13.02 12.28 -5.88
C ASP A 114 -12.49 11.11 -6.72
N LEU A 115 -13.23 9.99 -6.76
CA LEU A 115 -12.83 8.72 -7.36
C LEU A 115 -13.61 8.46 -8.66
N GLU A 116 -12.93 7.86 -9.63
CA GLU A 116 -13.56 7.41 -10.86
C GLU A 116 -13.96 5.93 -10.77
N PRO A 117 -15.13 5.54 -11.31
CA PRO A 117 -15.51 4.13 -11.40
C PRO A 117 -14.41 3.29 -12.08
N GLY A 118 -14.11 2.12 -11.50
CA GLY A 118 -13.01 1.26 -11.98
C GLY A 118 -11.61 1.62 -11.50
N THR A 119 -11.45 2.66 -10.66
CA THR A 119 -10.24 2.85 -9.85
C THR A 119 -10.08 1.67 -8.90
N THR A 120 -8.85 1.19 -8.67
CA THR A 120 -8.53 0.23 -7.60
C THR A 120 -8.06 1.01 -6.39
N VAL A 121 -8.76 0.93 -5.27
CA VAL A 121 -8.39 1.59 -4.00
C VAL A 121 -7.89 0.54 -3.01
N PHE A 122 -6.61 0.64 -2.64
CA PHE A 122 -5.97 -0.19 -1.64
C PHE A 122 -5.67 0.65 -0.39
N ASP A 123 -6.46 0.45 0.66
CA ASP A 123 -6.20 1.08 1.96
C ASP A 123 -5.31 0.16 2.81
N LEU A 124 -4.15 0.64 3.25
CA LEU A 124 -3.22 -0.16 4.07
C LEU A 124 -3.65 -0.22 5.55
N VAL A 125 -4.65 0.56 5.95
CA VAL A 125 -5.31 0.39 7.24
C VAL A 125 -6.10 -0.92 7.23
N TYR A 126 -5.85 -1.77 8.22
CA TYR A 126 -6.47 -3.09 8.33
C TYR A 126 -7.42 -3.23 9.54
N THR A 127 -7.40 -2.27 10.47
CA THR A 127 -8.30 -2.24 11.63
C THR A 127 -8.93 -0.84 11.75
N PRO A 128 -10.22 -0.67 11.44
CA PRO A 128 -11.14 -1.70 10.94
C PRO A 128 -10.84 -2.09 9.47
N PRO A 129 -11.25 -3.28 9.00
CA PRO A 129 -11.12 -3.66 7.58
C PRO A 129 -11.98 -2.80 6.65
N GLU A 130 -13.13 -2.33 7.13
CA GLU A 130 -14.06 -1.47 6.39
C GLU A 130 -13.89 -0.01 6.82
N THR A 131 -12.83 0.62 6.32
CA THR A 131 -12.52 2.03 6.58
C THR A 131 -13.49 2.96 5.84
N PRO A 132 -13.59 4.24 6.24
CA PRO A 132 -14.34 5.25 5.48
C PRO A 132 -13.92 5.36 4.01
N LEU A 133 -12.62 5.25 3.72
CA LEU A 133 -12.10 5.29 2.35
C LEU A 133 -12.57 4.08 1.53
N ILE A 134 -12.52 2.87 2.11
CA ILE A 134 -13.02 1.66 1.45
C ILE A 134 -14.53 1.78 1.16
N ARG A 135 -15.32 2.35 2.08
CA ARG A 135 -16.75 2.60 1.84
C ARG A 135 -16.97 3.60 0.72
N ALA A 136 -16.27 4.74 0.75
CA ALA A 136 -16.36 5.76 -0.28
C ALA A 136 -15.99 5.22 -1.66
N ALA A 137 -14.95 4.39 -1.74
CA ALA A 137 -14.54 3.72 -2.96
C ALA A 137 -15.61 2.75 -3.49
N LYS A 138 -16.23 1.94 -2.62
CA LYS A 138 -17.35 1.08 -3.02
C LYS A 138 -18.54 1.86 -3.53
N GLU A 139 -18.89 2.97 -2.88
CA GLU A 139 -19.96 3.87 -3.33
C GLU A 139 -19.68 4.48 -4.70
N ALA A 140 -18.41 4.79 -5.00
CA ALA A 140 -17.95 5.28 -6.30
C ALA A 140 -17.84 4.18 -7.39
N GLY A 141 -18.14 2.92 -7.08
CA GLY A 141 -17.99 1.80 -8.02
C GLY A 141 -16.52 1.41 -8.29
N CYS A 142 -15.64 1.63 -7.32
CA CYS A 142 -14.25 1.22 -7.37
C CYS A 142 -14.08 -0.24 -6.95
N GLU A 143 -13.00 -0.84 -7.44
CA GLU A 143 -12.46 -2.06 -6.82
C GLU A 143 -11.78 -1.68 -5.50
N THR A 144 -11.96 -2.49 -4.45
CA THR A 144 -11.35 -2.22 -3.15
C THR A 144 -10.48 -3.38 -2.68
N ILE A 145 -9.31 -3.04 -2.13
CA ILE A 145 -8.39 -3.99 -1.51
C ILE A 145 -8.21 -3.53 -0.05
N PRO A 146 -8.69 -4.31 0.94
CA PRO A 146 -8.53 -3.94 2.35
C PRO A 146 -7.10 -4.19 2.83
N GLY A 147 -6.67 -3.49 3.88
CA GLY A 147 -5.30 -3.59 4.41
C GLY A 147 -4.92 -4.97 4.93
N THR A 148 -5.91 -5.81 5.23
CA THR A 148 -5.72 -7.21 5.58
C THR A 148 -4.99 -8.00 4.48
N GLU A 149 -5.14 -7.61 3.21
CA GLU A 149 -4.43 -8.25 2.10
C GLU A 149 -2.93 -7.98 2.15
N MET A 150 -2.52 -6.75 2.50
CA MET A 150 -1.10 -6.46 2.75
C MET A 150 -0.57 -7.34 3.87
N PHE A 151 -1.31 -7.45 4.98
CA PHE A 151 -0.93 -8.25 6.14
C PHE A 151 -0.75 -9.74 5.79
N VAL A 152 -1.67 -10.31 5.03
CA VAL A 152 -1.62 -11.70 4.57
C VAL A 152 -0.39 -11.94 3.69
N HIS A 153 -0.20 -11.10 2.67
CA HIS A 153 0.87 -11.31 1.69
C HIS A 153 2.27 -11.04 2.25
N GLN A 154 2.43 -10.08 3.17
CA GLN A 154 3.70 -9.88 3.86
C GLN A 154 4.02 -11.03 4.84
N ALA A 155 3.00 -11.62 5.48
CA ALA A 155 3.16 -12.80 6.34
C ALA A 155 3.55 -14.06 5.55
N VAL A 156 2.97 -14.29 4.35
CA VAL A 156 3.39 -15.37 3.44
C VAL A 156 4.89 -15.27 3.13
N ALA A 157 5.37 -14.06 2.79
CA ALA A 157 6.78 -13.83 2.48
C ALA A 157 7.68 -14.03 3.71
N GLN A 158 7.27 -13.50 4.87
CA GLN A 158 7.97 -13.70 6.14
C GLN A 158 8.12 -15.17 6.49
N PHE A 159 7.02 -15.93 6.43
CA PHE A 159 7.02 -17.35 6.74
C PHE A 159 8.02 -18.10 5.87
N ARG A 160 8.03 -17.80 4.56
CA ARG A 160 9.00 -18.39 3.63
C ARG A 160 10.44 -18.00 3.96
N PHE A 161 10.72 -16.74 4.30
CA PHE A 161 12.06 -16.31 4.65
C PHE A 161 12.58 -16.92 5.95
N LEU A 162 11.70 -17.10 6.93
CA LEU A 162 12.05 -17.64 8.24
C LEU A 162 12.21 -19.17 8.24
N THR A 163 11.35 -19.87 7.49
CA THR A 163 11.26 -21.34 7.57
C THR A 163 11.76 -22.07 6.32
N GLY A 164 11.90 -21.36 5.19
CA GLY A 164 12.12 -21.97 3.89
C GLY A 164 10.88 -22.63 3.27
N ILE A 165 9.75 -22.66 3.98
CA ILE A 165 8.52 -23.33 3.56
C ILE A 165 7.60 -22.32 2.86
N ALA A 166 7.06 -22.71 1.70
CA ALA A 166 6.04 -21.92 1.02
C ALA A 166 4.66 -22.22 1.59
N VAL A 167 3.88 -21.17 1.87
CA VAL A 167 2.48 -21.23 2.29
C VAL A 167 1.60 -20.42 1.35
N THR A 168 0.31 -20.74 1.31
CA THR A 168 -0.64 -20.02 0.46
C THR A 168 -1.27 -18.84 1.24
N PRO A 169 -1.68 -17.76 0.55
CA PRO A 169 -2.45 -16.69 1.19
C PRO A 169 -3.72 -17.19 1.87
N ALA A 170 -4.39 -18.22 1.30
CA ALA A 170 -5.58 -18.83 1.88
C ALA A 170 -5.31 -19.42 3.28
N LEU A 171 -4.23 -20.21 3.42
CA LEU A 171 -3.83 -20.76 4.71
C LEU A 171 -3.52 -19.65 5.74
N VAL A 172 -2.83 -18.60 5.31
CA VAL A 172 -2.55 -17.46 6.21
C VAL A 172 -3.83 -16.76 6.65
N ARG A 173 -4.81 -16.56 5.76
CA ARG A 173 -6.11 -15.98 6.12
C ARG A 173 -6.85 -16.82 7.16
N GLU A 174 -6.84 -18.14 7.04
CA GLU A 174 -7.47 -19.05 8.02
C GLU A 174 -6.89 -18.91 9.43
N MET A 175 -5.62 -18.52 9.56
CA MET A 175 -4.96 -18.34 10.86
C MET A 175 -5.23 -16.97 11.52
N LEU A 176 -5.88 -16.04 10.81
CA LEU A 176 -6.18 -14.68 11.31
C LEU A 176 -7.59 -14.54 11.90
N VAL A 177 -8.37 -15.63 11.87
CA VAL A 177 -9.75 -15.71 12.39
C VAL A 177 -9.76 -16.15 13.85
#